data_AF-A0A135UYA5-F1
#
_entry.id   AF-A0A135UYA5-F1
#
_cell.length_a   1.000
_cell.length_b   1.000
_cell.length_c   1.000
_cell.angle_alpha   90.00
_cell.angle_beta   90.00
_cell.angle_gamma   90.00
#
_symmetry.space_group_name_H-M   'P 1'
#
loop_
_entity.id
_entity.type
_entity.pdbx_description
1 polymer ?
#
loop_
_entity_poly.entity_id
_entity_poly.type
_entity_poly.pdbx_seq_one_letter_code
_entity_poly.pdbx_strand_id
1 'polypeptide(L)'
;MQPFIFVLTAVFAATVTAQGCHFWVREKSTGNNVLQKCLQKNEGTTALINGASVYLQADSNCRVTVSNTGYNTAPVRFDAFYDGPC
;
A
#
# COMPACT_ATOMS: atom_id res chain seq x y z
N MET A 1 -52.61 -16.43 -21.82
CA MET A 1 -51.88 -15.83 -20.67
C MET A 1 -50.41 -16.16 -20.90
N GLN A 2 -49.61 -15.16 -21.25
CA GLN A 2 -48.24 -15.31 -21.75
C GLN A 2 -47.26 -15.19 -20.58
N PRO A 3 -46.30 -16.12 -20.38
CA PRO A 3 -45.35 -16.00 -19.28
C PRO A 3 -44.28 -14.96 -19.65
N PHE A 4 -44.17 -13.92 -18.82
CA PHE A 4 -43.10 -12.94 -18.89
C PHE A 4 -41.82 -13.56 -18.33
N ILE A 5 -40.82 -13.76 -19.19
CA ILE A 5 -39.47 -14.16 -18.77
C ILE A 5 -38.79 -12.91 -18.22
N PHE A 6 -38.62 -12.87 -16.89
CA PHE A 6 -37.75 -11.92 -16.22
C PHE A 6 -36.30 -12.29 -16.51
N VAL A 7 -35.66 -11.59 -17.43
CA VAL A 7 -34.22 -11.72 -17.66
C VAL A 7 -33.50 -11.00 -16.51
N LEU A 8 -32.99 -11.80 -15.57
CA LEU A 8 -32.13 -11.34 -14.48
C LEU A 8 -30.80 -10.88 -15.10
N THR A 9 -30.67 -9.58 -15.39
CA THR A 9 -29.40 -8.99 -15.79
C THR A 9 -28.47 -9.01 -14.57
N ALA A 10 -27.60 -10.02 -14.52
CA ALA A 10 -26.49 -10.07 -13.59
C ALA A 10 -25.57 -8.88 -13.91
N VAL A 11 -25.71 -7.80 -13.15
CA VAL A 11 -24.71 -6.73 -13.11
C VAL A 11 -23.47 -7.36 -12.51
N PHE A 12 -22.53 -7.77 -13.36
CA PHE A 12 -21.16 -8.02 -12.95
C PHE A 12 -20.64 -6.68 -12.45
N ALA A 13 -20.73 -6.48 -11.12
CA ALA A 13 -19.94 -5.47 -10.46
C ALA A 13 -18.50 -5.81 -10.82
N ALA A 14 -17.89 -4.99 -11.69
CA ALA A 14 -16.47 -5.00 -11.88
C ALA A 14 -15.89 -4.75 -10.49
N THR A 15 -15.45 -5.81 -9.82
CA THR A 15 -14.47 -5.69 -8.76
C THR A 15 -13.29 -5.06 -9.45
N VAL A 16 -13.20 -3.73 -9.38
CA VAL A 16 -11.93 -3.06 -9.48
C VAL A 16 -11.17 -3.68 -8.33
N THR A 17 -10.39 -4.72 -8.65
CA THR A 17 -9.38 -5.22 -7.74
C THR A 17 -8.45 -4.03 -7.60
N ALA A 18 -8.71 -3.21 -6.59
CA ALA A 18 -7.76 -2.23 -6.13
C ALA A 18 -6.59 -3.09 -5.63
N GLN A 19 -5.71 -3.45 -6.58
CA GLN A 19 -4.52 -4.22 -6.31
C GLN A 19 -3.67 -3.31 -5.45
N GLY A 20 -3.82 -3.47 -4.14
CA GLY A 20 -2.94 -2.78 -3.22
C GLY A 20 -1.53 -3.34 -3.38
N CYS A 21 -0.58 -2.55 -2.95
CA CYS A 21 0.83 -2.81 -3.03
C CYS A 21 1.27 -3.37 -1.68
N HIS A 22 1.65 -4.64 -1.67
CA HIS A 22 2.30 -5.26 -0.54
C HIS A 22 3.78 -4.86 -0.52
N PHE A 23 4.27 -4.42 0.64
CA PHE A 23 5.67 -4.03 0.78
C PHE A 23 6.22 -4.33 2.18
N TRP A 24 7.54 -4.47 2.23
CA TRP A 24 8.33 -4.58 3.45
C TRP A 24 9.15 -3.32 3.64
N VAL A 25 9.18 -2.79 4.86
CA VAL A 25 10.11 -1.75 5.27
C VAL A 25 11.28 -2.42 5.97
N ARG A 26 12.49 -2.05 5.56
CA ARG A 26 13.75 -2.54 6.10
C ARG A 26 14.52 -1.39 6.71
N GLU A 27 15.12 -1.62 7.86
CA GLU A 27 16.06 -0.66 8.44
C GLU A 27 17.43 -0.77 7.76
N LYS A 28 17.97 0.36 7.30
CA LYS A 28 19.25 0.44 6.56
C LYS A 28 20.43 0.01 7.40
N SER A 29 20.44 0.33 8.70
CA SER A 29 21.57 0.05 9.58
C SER A 29 21.70 -1.43 9.93
N THR A 30 20.59 -2.14 10.06
CA THR A 30 20.57 -3.56 10.49
C THR A 30 20.26 -4.52 9.35
N GLY A 31 19.65 -4.05 8.26
CA GLY A 31 19.16 -4.91 7.19
C GLY A 31 17.91 -5.71 7.56
N ASN A 32 17.33 -5.48 8.74
CA ASN A 32 16.17 -6.22 9.22
C ASN A 32 14.87 -5.64 8.67
N ASN A 33 13.95 -6.52 8.29
CA ASN A 33 12.58 -6.12 7.98
C ASN A 33 11.87 -5.76 9.29
N VAL A 34 11.37 -4.54 9.38
CA VAL A 34 10.81 -3.95 10.60
C VAL A 34 9.32 -3.68 10.50
N LEU A 35 8.77 -3.64 9.27
CA LEU A 35 7.34 -3.50 9.03
C LEU A 35 6.97 -4.22 7.74
N GLN A 36 5.76 -4.77 7.72
CA GLN A 36 5.10 -5.31 6.53
C GLN A 36 3.73 -4.67 6.45
N LYS A 37 3.34 -4.16 5.27
CA LYS A 37 2.03 -3.54 5.12
C LYS A 37 1.53 -3.60 3.68
N CYS A 38 0.22 -3.46 3.56
CA CYS A 38 -0.51 -3.26 2.33
C CYS A 38 -0.93 -1.79 2.22
N LEU A 39 -0.55 -1.10 1.14
CA LEU A 39 -1.07 0.24 0.82
C LEU A 39 -1.78 0.20 -0.52
N GLN A 40 -2.91 0.89 -0.65
CA GLN A 40 -3.53 1.07 -1.96
C GLN A 40 -2.63 1.93 -2.87
N LYS A 41 -2.80 1.79 -4.17
CA LYS A 41 -2.10 2.64 -5.15
C LYS A 41 -2.45 4.10 -4.91
N ASN A 42 -1.44 4.97 -4.92
CA ASN A 42 -1.53 6.41 -4.60
C ASN A 42 -1.96 6.72 -3.16
N GLU A 43 -1.95 5.74 -2.26
CA GLU A 43 -2.18 5.94 -0.85
C GLU A 43 -0.87 6.29 -0.13
N GLY A 44 -0.97 7.04 0.96
CA GLY A 44 0.14 7.22 1.88
C GLY A 44 -0.30 7.06 3.33
N THR A 45 0.60 6.52 4.15
CA THR A 45 0.37 6.23 5.56
C THR A 45 1.59 6.63 6.37
N THR A 46 1.37 6.96 7.64
CA THR A 46 2.47 7.17 8.59
C THR A 46 2.60 5.95 9.48
N ALA A 47 3.83 5.49 9.71
CA ALA A 47 4.15 4.41 10.63
C ALA A 47 5.21 4.87 11.64
N LEU A 48 5.10 4.41 12.89
CA LEU A 48 6.11 4.60 13.92
C LEU A 48 6.99 3.34 13.98
N ILE A 49 8.24 3.43 13.57
CA ILE A 49 9.18 2.31 13.48
C ILE A 49 10.41 2.64 14.33
N ASN A 50 10.72 1.82 15.33
CA ASN A 50 11.85 2.04 16.25
C ASN A 50 11.90 3.46 16.85
N GLY A 51 10.72 4.04 17.16
CA GLY A 51 10.60 5.40 17.69
C GLY A 51 10.73 6.53 16.66
N ALA A 52 10.94 6.21 15.38
CA ALA A 52 10.95 7.18 14.28
C ALA A 52 9.61 7.16 13.53
N SER A 53 9.03 8.33 13.32
CA SER A 53 7.82 8.48 12.52
C SER A 53 8.18 8.65 11.05
N VAL A 54 7.73 7.72 10.23
CA VAL A 54 8.01 7.66 8.79
C VAL A 54 6.73 7.68 7.98
N TYR A 55 6.72 8.47 6.92
CA TYR A 55 5.69 8.49 5.90
C TYR A 55 6.06 7.51 4.79
N LEU A 56 5.10 6.67 4.44
CA LEU A 56 5.19 5.64 3.40
C LEU A 56 4.12 5.97 2.37
N GLN A 57 4.50 6.12 1.10
CA GLN A 57 3.55 6.40 0.04
C GLN A 57 3.77 5.45 -1.12
N ALA A 58 2.73 4.73 -1.52
CA ALA A 58 2.75 3.89 -2.70
C ALA A 58 2.29 4.71 -3.89
N ASP A 59 3.05 4.69 -4.99
CA ASP A 59 2.60 5.29 -6.25
C ASP A 59 1.67 4.34 -7.03
N SER A 60 1.21 4.80 -8.19
CA SER A 60 0.39 3.98 -9.11
C SER A 60 1.08 2.71 -9.63
N ASN A 61 2.42 2.65 -9.57
CA ASN A 61 3.23 1.51 -10.01
C ASN A 61 3.68 0.62 -8.84
N CYS A 62 3.13 0.82 -7.64
CA CYS A 62 3.55 0.13 -6.41
C CYS A 62 5.01 0.36 -5.98
N ARG A 63 5.63 1.42 -6.46
CA ARG A 63 6.87 1.94 -5.91
C ARG A 63 6.56 2.69 -4.63
N VAL A 64 7.13 2.24 -3.53
CA VAL A 64 6.92 2.85 -2.21
C VAL A 64 8.06 3.83 -1.93
N THR A 65 7.71 5.08 -1.69
CA THR A 65 8.63 6.09 -1.16
C THR A 65 8.58 6.08 0.36
N VAL A 66 9.75 6.20 0.98
CA VAL A 66 9.89 6.33 2.43
C VAL A 66 10.45 7.70 2.73
N SER A 67 9.80 8.45 3.61
CA SER A 67 10.20 9.80 4.02
C SER A 67 10.01 9.95 5.53
N ASN A 68 10.74 10.87 6.17
CA ASN A 68 10.44 11.21 7.55
C ASN A 68 9.23 12.14 7.59
N THR A 69 8.36 12.01 8.59
CA THR A 69 7.26 12.98 8.77
C THR A 69 7.77 14.28 9.40
N GLY A 70 7.32 15.43 8.89
CA GLY A 70 7.62 16.75 9.43
C GLY A 70 8.98 17.33 9.00
N TYR A 71 9.47 18.33 9.73
CA TYR A 71 10.77 18.98 9.49
C TYR A 71 11.97 18.16 10.03
N ASN A 72 11.86 16.84 10.04
CA ASN A 72 12.93 16.01 10.55
C ASN A 72 14.07 15.98 9.53
N THR A 73 15.17 16.68 9.84
CA THR A 73 16.36 16.78 8.99
C THR A 73 17.24 15.54 9.04
N ALA A 74 16.92 14.56 9.89
CA ALA A 74 17.64 13.29 9.93
C ALA A 74 17.49 12.54 8.61
N PRO A 75 18.53 11.80 8.15
CA PRO A 75 18.42 10.96 6.97
C PRO A 75 17.36 9.86 7.16
N VAL A 76 16.66 9.49 6.09
CA VAL A 76 15.69 8.39 6.11
C VAL A 76 16.43 7.08 6.34
N ARG A 77 16.21 6.48 7.51
CA ARG A 77 16.89 5.27 8.00
C ARG A 77 16.31 3.96 7.45
N PHE A 78 15.31 4.04 6.59
CA PHE A 78 14.54 2.90 6.13
C PHE A 78 14.42 2.88 4.61
N ASP A 79 14.31 1.69 4.05
CA ASP A 79 13.96 1.45 2.65
C ASP A 79 12.67 0.65 2.59
N ALA A 80 11.88 0.83 1.54
CA ALA A 80 10.71 0.01 1.27
C ALA A 80 10.92 -0.83 0.01
N PHE A 81 10.52 -2.09 0.08
CA PHE A 81 10.63 -3.07 -0.99
C PHE A 81 9.25 -3.61 -1.31
N TYR A 82 8.84 -3.45 -2.57
CA TYR A 82 7.64 -4.08 -3.09
C TYR A 82 7.80 -5.60 -3.12
N ASP A 83 6.76 -6.31 -2.69
CA ASP A 83 6.76 -7.76 -2.53
C ASP A 83 5.67 -8.45 -3.34
N GLY A 84 4.65 -7.71 -3.80
CA GLY A 84 3.57 -8.26 -4.59
C GLY A 84 2.26 -7.49 -4.43
N PRO A 85 1.20 -7.92 -5.13
CA PRO A 85 -0.14 -7.42 -4.87
C PRO A 85 -0.64 -7.93 -3.51
N CYS A 86 -1.48 -7.14 -2.83
CA CYS A 86 -2.19 -7.55 -1.62
C CYS A 86 -3.69 -7.73 -1.84
#